data_AF-A0A3B8NHY7-F1
#
_entry.id   AF-A0A3B8NHY7-F1
#
_cell.length_a   1.000
_cell.length_b   1.000
_cell.length_c   1.000
_cell.angle_alpha   90.00
_cell.angle_beta   90.00
_cell.angle_gamma   90.00
#
_symmetry.space_group_name_H-M   'P 1'
#
loop_
_entity.id
_entity.type
_entity.pdbx_description
1 polymer ?
#
loop_
_entity_poly.entity_id
_entity_poly.type
_entity_poly.pdbx_seq_one_letter_code
_entity_poly.pdbx_strand_id
1 'polypeptide(L)'
;EFEKGAKTGEGEGQFQVIRNWPVYPEGKGLGSLHGDMAADSKGKVYIATGGQIQIIDADGNYEGDFKTADGKVFQGVHGMKVRVIGNEEVLLGAMPGKKRVFAVKLDGTVLWQIVGPPKVDGMYAHIKEYNPTDLDVSSDGTIYIVDGYGKSFVHVYDKDQKHLKTFGGKGKEDGKFNTCHNILVDNRSEEPTLLISDRENNRLQLHAMDGSFIRTIDAELRQPCAADIHGDLLAVGELGGRLSLYDKDNKLISRLGDEPSDRAKGNGAKPEDWVEGALVAVHGCTFDSKGDLYAQEWNRFGRLTKYTKVK
;
A
#
# COMPACT_ATOMS: atom_id res chain seq x y z
N GLU A 1 -1.98 18.80 21.07
CA GLU A 1 -2.91 17.69 21.37
C GLU A 1 -3.58 17.25 20.08
N PHE A 2 -3.84 15.96 19.92
CA PHE A 2 -4.61 15.46 18.78
C PHE A 2 -6.09 15.72 19.02
N GLU A 3 -6.76 16.23 18.00
CA GLU A 3 -8.18 16.57 18.09
C GLU A 3 -8.98 15.73 17.11
N LYS A 4 -10.24 15.49 17.48
CA LYS A 4 -11.22 14.84 16.62
C LYS A 4 -11.74 15.84 15.58
N GLY A 5 -11.56 15.53 14.31
CA GLY A 5 -12.06 16.29 13.17
C GLY A 5 -13.35 15.73 12.58
N ALA A 6 -13.54 15.98 11.29
CA ALA A 6 -14.67 15.49 10.51
C ALA A 6 -14.88 13.98 10.64
N LYS A 7 -16.15 13.57 10.68
CA LYS A 7 -16.57 12.18 10.51
C LYS A 7 -16.80 11.90 9.03
N THR A 8 -16.47 10.70 8.59
CA THR A 8 -16.68 10.25 7.22
C THR A 8 -17.00 8.75 7.23
N GLY A 9 -17.56 8.25 6.12
CA GLY A 9 -18.10 6.90 6.06
C GLY A 9 -19.52 6.78 6.59
N GLU A 10 -20.01 5.54 6.53
CA GLU A 10 -21.40 5.18 6.76
C GLU A 10 -21.50 3.94 7.65
N GLY A 11 -22.62 3.80 8.37
CA GLY A 11 -22.92 2.64 9.20
C GLY A 11 -21.78 2.25 10.16
N GLU A 12 -21.43 0.96 10.17
CA GLU A 12 -20.37 0.40 11.02
C GLU A 12 -18.95 0.72 10.53
N GLY A 13 -18.83 1.29 9.32
CA GLY A 13 -17.59 1.75 8.71
C GLY A 13 -17.39 3.26 8.85
N GLN A 14 -17.91 3.89 9.91
CA GLN A 14 -17.67 5.30 10.21
C GLN A 14 -16.32 5.52 10.91
N PHE A 15 -15.58 6.49 10.39
CA PHE A 15 -14.29 6.91 10.93
C PHE A 15 -14.28 8.41 11.18
N GLN A 16 -13.41 8.83 12.08
CA GLN A 16 -13.20 10.22 12.43
C GLN A 16 -11.74 10.61 12.21
N VAL A 17 -11.54 11.71 11.51
CA VAL A 17 -10.21 12.28 11.27
C VAL A 17 -9.55 12.66 12.60
N ILE A 18 -8.27 12.38 12.71
CA ILE A 18 -7.41 12.88 13.79
C ILE A 18 -6.58 14.05 13.24
N ARG A 19 -6.83 15.24 13.78
CA ARG A 19 -6.14 16.49 13.41
C ARG A 19 -4.75 16.54 14.02
N ASN A 20 -3.90 17.38 13.44
CA ASN A 20 -2.54 17.68 13.91
C ASN A 20 -1.60 16.46 13.91
N TRP A 21 -1.92 15.42 13.13
CA TRP A 21 -1.06 14.26 12.92
C TRP A 21 -0.52 14.23 11.48
N PRO A 22 0.75 13.85 11.26
CA PRO A 22 1.81 13.67 12.26
C PRO A 22 2.42 15.02 12.71
N VAL A 23 3.14 15.01 13.83
CA VAL A 23 3.84 16.19 14.37
C VAL A 23 5.31 16.15 13.95
N TYR A 24 5.78 17.24 13.32
CA TYR A 24 7.18 17.43 12.94
C TYR A 24 7.87 18.48 13.83
N PRO A 25 9.18 18.36 14.08
CA PRO A 25 9.96 19.43 14.68
C PRO A 25 10.02 20.66 13.75
N GLU A 26 10.26 21.83 14.33
CA GLU A 26 10.37 23.09 13.59
C GLU A 26 11.40 23.00 12.46
N GLY A 27 11.05 23.52 11.28
CA GLY A 27 11.90 23.48 10.08
C GLY A 27 11.94 22.13 9.36
N LYS A 28 11.26 21.09 9.89
CA LYS A 28 11.09 19.81 9.22
C LYS A 28 9.68 19.63 8.68
N GLY A 29 9.56 18.89 7.59
CA GLY A 29 8.27 18.56 7.00
C GLY A 29 8.31 17.23 6.25
N LEU A 30 7.12 16.78 5.90
CA LEU A 30 6.87 15.51 5.24
C LEU A 30 7.47 15.44 3.83
N GLY A 31 7.30 16.50 3.03
CA GLY A 31 7.73 16.56 1.64
C GLY A 31 6.76 15.84 0.68
N SER A 32 7.20 15.66 -0.57
CA SER A 32 6.39 15.03 -1.63
C SER A 32 6.17 13.53 -1.36
N LEU A 33 4.94 13.07 -1.59
CA LEU A 33 4.52 11.68 -1.41
C LEU A 33 4.15 11.04 -2.75
N HIS A 34 4.69 9.85 -3.02
CA HIS A 34 4.36 8.99 -4.16
C HIS A 34 4.77 7.55 -3.86
N GLY A 35 4.14 6.98 -2.84
CA GLY A 35 4.38 5.61 -2.37
C GLY A 35 3.28 5.15 -1.44
N ASP A 36 3.63 4.32 -0.47
CA ASP A 36 2.71 3.70 0.49
C ASP A 36 3.13 4.00 1.95
N MET A 37 2.35 3.47 2.88
CA MET A 37 2.63 3.49 4.32
C MET A 37 2.55 2.08 4.90
N ALA A 38 3.19 1.87 6.04
CA ALA A 38 3.04 0.63 6.81
C ALA A 38 3.09 0.93 8.31
N ALA A 39 2.45 0.12 9.14
CA ALA A 39 2.53 0.25 10.59
C ALA A 39 3.05 -1.03 11.25
N ASP A 40 3.80 -0.90 12.34
CA ASP A 40 4.24 -2.05 13.15
C ASP A 40 3.31 -2.32 14.33
N SER A 41 3.53 -3.46 14.99
CA SER A 41 2.78 -3.90 16.17
C SER A 41 2.85 -2.93 17.34
N LYS A 42 3.90 -2.10 17.41
CA LYS A 42 4.13 -1.09 18.46
C LYS A 42 3.44 0.24 18.14
N GLY A 43 2.79 0.36 16.99
CA GLY A 43 2.06 1.56 16.55
C GLY A 43 2.93 2.60 15.87
N LYS A 44 4.19 2.28 15.51
CA LYS A 44 4.99 3.16 14.65
C LYS A 44 4.47 3.08 13.23
N VAL A 45 4.48 4.21 12.54
CA VAL A 45 4.05 4.33 11.14
C VAL A 45 5.23 4.74 10.28
N TYR A 46 5.51 3.94 9.26
CA TYR A 46 6.52 4.15 8.24
C TYR A 46 5.86 4.79 7.02
N ILE A 47 6.47 5.86 6.50
CA ILE A 47 5.92 6.66 5.41
C ILE A 47 6.94 6.72 4.27
N ALA A 48 6.60 6.19 3.10
CA ALA A 48 7.43 6.34 1.92
C ALA A 48 7.26 7.73 1.31
N THR A 49 8.31 8.54 1.40
CA THR A 49 8.39 9.84 0.72
C THR A 49 9.22 9.72 -0.56
N GLY A 50 9.31 10.79 -1.35
CA GLY A 50 10.13 10.79 -2.56
C GLY A 50 11.61 10.45 -2.33
N GLY A 51 12.16 10.70 -1.15
CA GLY A 51 13.59 10.58 -0.85
C GLY A 51 13.98 9.59 0.24
N GLN A 52 13.05 9.18 1.10
CA GLN A 52 13.34 8.32 2.25
C GLN A 52 12.08 7.61 2.76
N ILE A 53 12.25 6.76 3.75
CA ILE A 53 11.15 6.30 4.60
C ILE A 53 11.24 7.08 5.91
N GLN A 54 10.20 7.80 6.28
CA GLN A 54 10.11 8.51 7.56
C GLN A 54 9.37 7.66 8.60
N ILE A 55 9.72 7.79 9.88
CA ILE A 55 9.11 7.07 11.00
C ILE A 55 8.37 8.07 11.87
N ILE A 56 7.09 7.79 12.10
CA ILE A 56 6.26 8.45 13.11
C ILE A 56 6.06 7.46 14.26
N ASP A 57 6.33 7.89 15.49
CA ASP A 57 6.13 7.05 16.67
C ASP A 57 4.65 6.85 16.99
N ALA A 58 4.37 5.99 17.98
CA ALA A 58 3.01 5.66 18.41
C ALA A 58 2.24 6.85 19.01
N ASP A 59 2.97 7.89 19.45
CA ASP A 59 2.44 9.15 19.95
C ASP A 59 2.29 10.20 18.84
N GLY A 60 2.53 9.81 17.58
CA GLY A 60 2.32 10.63 16.40
C GLY A 60 3.41 11.67 16.12
N ASN A 61 4.58 11.55 16.76
CA ASN A 61 5.71 12.45 16.53
C ASN A 61 6.70 11.85 15.53
N TYR A 62 7.33 12.70 14.72
CA TYR A 62 8.45 12.30 13.88
C TYR A 62 9.62 11.81 14.75
N GLU A 63 10.01 10.55 14.56
CA GLU A 63 11.10 9.90 15.30
C GLU A 63 12.42 9.94 14.52
N GLY A 64 12.36 9.81 13.19
CA GLY A 64 13.55 9.70 12.37
C GLY A 64 13.29 9.21 10.95
N ASP A 65 14.37 8.94 10.22
CA ASP A 65 14.30 8.30 8.91
C ASP A 65 14.73 6.85 9.07
N PHE A 66 13.94 5.93 8.53
CA PHE A 66 14.27 4.52 8.52
C PHE A 66 15.42 4.25 7.54
N LYS A 67 16.42 3.53 8.04
CA LYS A 67 17.66 3.23 7.34
C LYS A 67 18.02 1.78 7.56
N THR A 68 18.82 1.26 6.65
CA THR A 68 19.54 0.01 6.90
C THR A 68 20.49 0.14 8.09
N ALA A 69 20.88 -0.98 8.70
CA ALA A 69 21.78 -1.02 9.85
C ALA A 69 23.17 -0.40 9.56
N ASP A 70 23.60 -0.39 8.29
CA ASP A 70 24.83 0.28 7.82
C ASP A 70 24.58 1.75 7.37
N GLY A 71 23.40 2.30 7.64
CA GLY A 71 23.06 3.71 7.48
C GLY A 71 22.57 4.14 6.10
N LYS A 72 22.35 3.22 5.15
CA LYS A 72 21.81 3.57 3.83
C LYS A 72 20.31 3.87 3.89
N VAL A 73 19.92 4.91 3.16
CA VAL A 73 18.53 5.37 2.99
C VAL A 73 17.87 4.63 1.82
N PHE A 74 16.57 4.34 1.96
CA PHE A 74 15.74 3.79 0.89
C PHE A 74 15.12 4.92 0.07
N GLN A 75 15.43 5.01 -1.22
CA GLN A 75 14.97 6.08 -2.10
C GLN A 75 13.97 5.59 -3.15
N GLY A 76 12.88 6.32 -3.33
CA GLY A 76 11.85 5.97 -4.32
C GLY A 76 11.13 4.67 -3.98
N VAL A 77 10.85 4.46 -2.70
CA VAL A 77 9.99 3.37 -2.22
C VAL A 77 8.57 3.68 -2.64
N HIS A 78 7.92 2.68 -3.21
CA HIS A 78 6.57 2.76 -3.74
C HIS A 78 5.62 1.96 -2.85
N GLY A 79 5.35 0.68 -3.13
CA GLY A 79 4.61 -0.21 -2.22
C GLY A 79 5.43 -0.54 -0.97
N MET A 80 4.78 -0.62 0.18
CA MET A 80 5.41 -0.85 1.48
C MET A 80 4.44 -1.52 2.44
N LYS A 81 4.90 -2.54 3.19
CA LYS A 81 4.08 -3.29 4.15
C LYS A 81 4.95 -3.78 5.31
N VAL A 82 4.38 -3.91 6.50
CA VAL A 82 4.99 -4.69 7.60
C VAL A 82 4.30 -6.04 7.67
N ARG A 83 5.12 -7.11 7.75
CA ARG A 83 4.65 -8.49 7.90
C ARG A 83 5.47 -9.20 8.95
N VAL A 84 4.87 -10.21 9.58
CA VAL A 84 5.59 -11.14 10.44
C VAL A 84 6.10 -12.29 9.58
N ILE A 85 7.42 -12.43 9.49
CA ILE A 85 8.08 -13.55 8.80
C ILE A 85 8.83 -14.36 9.84
N GLY A 86 8.38 -15.58 10.09
CA GLY A 86 8.80 -16.35 11.26
C GLY A 86 8.31 -15.67 12.55
N ASN A 87 9.22 -15.17 13.37
CA ASN A 87 8.91 -14.49 14.64
C ASN A 87 9.30 -12.99 14.63
N GLU A 88 9.59 -12.43 13.47
CA GLU A 88 10.15 -11.09 13.32
C GLU A 88 9.23 -10.21 12.48
N GLU A 89 9.04 -8.96 12.88
CA GLU A 89 8.44 -7.95 12.01
C GLU A 89 9.46 -7.48 10.97
N VAL A 90 9.01 -7.49 9.72
CA VAL A 90 9.81 -7.18 8.54
C VAL A 90 9.08 -6.15 7.72
N LEU A 91 9.79 -5.06 7.40
CA LEU A 91 9.35 -4.08 6.42
C LEU A 91 9.69 -4.60 5.02
N LEU A 92 8.65 -4.79 4.22
CA LEU A 92 8.73 -5.09 2.81
C LEU A 92 8.60 -3.79 2.02
N GLY A 93 9.33 -3.67 0.91
CA GLY A 93 9.10 -2.54 0.01
C GLY A 93 9.57 -2.76 -1.43
N ALA A 94 8.95 -2.02 -2.34
CA ALA A 94 9.27 -2.00 -3.76
C ALA A 94 9.88 -0.65 -4.15
N MET A 95 10.92 -0.67 -5.00
CA MET A 95 11.58 0.50 -5.56
C MET A 95 11.61 0.39 -7.09
N PRO A 96 10.53 0.79 -7.80
CA PRO A 96 10.39 0.58 -9.23
C PRO A 96 11.53 1.22 -10.05
N GLY A 97 11.96 2.42 -9.66
CA GLY A 97 13.09 3.12 -10.30
C GLY A 97 14.45 2.45 -10.09
N LYS A 98 14.59 1.65 -9.02
CA LYS A 98 15.78 0.86 -8.71
C LYS A 98 15.66 -0.60 -9.16
N LYS A 99 14.53 -0.99 -9.77
CA LYS A 99 14.26 -2.36 -10.25
C LYS A 99 14.38 -3.39 -9.13
N ARG A 100 13.95 -3.02 -7.92
CA ARG A 100 14.29 -3.77 -6.72
C ARG A 100 13.08 -3.90 -5.81
N VAL A 101 12.94 -5.05 -5.18
CA VAL A 101 12.16 -5.20 -3.94
C VAL A 101 13.07 -5.66 -2.81
N PHE A 102 12.65 -5.45 -1.57
CA PHE A 102 13.44 -5.79 -0.39
C PHE A 102 12.58 -6.24 0.78
N ALA A 103 13.23 -6.98 1.68
CA ALA A 103 12.78 -7.23 3.04
C ALA A 103 13.87 -6.81 4.02
N VAL A 104 13.50 -6.06 5.05
CA VAL A 104 14.40 -5.52 6.06
C VAL A 104 13.73 -5.60 7.43
N LYS A 105 14.45 -6.08 8.44
CA LYS A 105 13.97 -6.04 9.83
C LYS A 105 13.77 -4.59 10.27
N LEU A 106 12.93 -4.36 11.28
CA LEU A 106 12.69 -3.01 11.80
C LEU A 106 13.92 -2.37 12.50
N ASP A 107 14.99 -3.13 12.72
CA ASP A 107 16.30 -2.61 13.16
C ASP A 107 17.23 -2.18 12.00
N GLY A 108 16.76 -2.31 10.75
CA GLY A 108 17.51 -1.98 9.54
C GLY A 108 18.33 -3.13 8.96
N THR A 109 18.34 -4.32 9.57
CA THR A 109 19.03 -5.50 9.03
C THR A 109 18.33 -5.98 7.76
N VAL A 110 19.02 -5.90 6.62
CA VAL A 110 18.49 -6.39 5.34
C VAL A 110 18.47 -7.91 5.36
N LEU A 111 17.29 -8.50 5.16
CA LEU A 111 17.13 -9.96 5.07
C LEU A 111 17.41 -10.44 3.65
N TRP A 112 16.78 -9.82 2.66
CA TRP A 112 16.97 -10.13 1.25
C TRP A 112 16.55 -8.99 0.34
N GLN A 113 17.01 -9.05 -0.91
CA GLN A 113 16.61 -8.16 -1.99
C GLN A 113 16.52 -8.96 -3.28
N ILE A 114 15.51 -8.67 -4.10
CA ILE A 114 15.43 -9.18 -5.47
C ILE A 114 15.64 -8.00 -6.41
N VAL A 115 16.64 -8.10 -7.30
CA VAL A 115 17.03 -7.03 -8.22
C VAL A 115 16.86 -7.49 -9.66
N GLY A 116 16.09 -6.71 -10.41
CA GLY A 116 15.71 -7.01 -11.79
C GLY A 116 14.52 -7.97 -11.90
N PRO A 117 14.02 -8.18 -13.14
CA PRO A 117 12.97 -9.16 -13.40
C PRO A 117 13.48 -10.60 -13.19
N PRO A 118 12.58 -11.59 -13.12
CA PRO A 118 12.98 -12.98 -13.20
C PRO A 118 13.73 -13.28 -14.51
N LYS A 119 14.69 -14.20 -14.46
CA LYS A 119 15.50 -14.61 -15.61
C LYS A 119 14.74 -15.63 -16.46
N VAL A 120 13.68 -15.18 -17.14
CA VAL A 120 12.90 -15.98 -18.08
C VAL A 120 13.08 -15.43 -19.49
N ASP A 121 13.57 -16.28 -20.40
CA ASP A 121 13.88 -15.90 -21.77
C ASP A 121 12.67 -15.31 -22.49
N GLY A 122 12.90 -14.19 -23.19
CA GLY A 122 11.87 -13.50 -23.97
C GLY A 122 10.83 -12.72 -23.14
N MET A 123 10.80 -12.85 -21.81
CA MET A 123 9.82 -12.14 -20.98
C MET A 123 10.07 -10.63 -20.94
N TYR A 124 11.35 -10.26 -20.74
CA TYR A 124 11.83 -8.88 -20.72
C TYR A 124 13.01 -8.74 -21.69
N ALA A 125 12.86 -7.87 -22.69
CA ALA A 125 13.94 -7.52 -23.60
C ALA A 125 14.95 -6.58 -22.91
N HIS A 126 14.47 -5.72 -22.01
CA HIS A 126 15.30 -4.80 -21.25
C HIS A 126 14.85 -4.71 -19.79
N ILE A 127 15.81 -4.59 -18.86
CA ILE A 127 15.54 -4.42 -17.42
C ILE A 127 14.61 -3.22 -17.12
N LYS A 128 14.59 -2.21 -18.00
CA LYS A 128 13.72 -1.03 -17.85
C LYS A 128 12.23 -1.33 -17.98
N GLU A 129 11.86 -2.43 -18.64
CA GLU A 129 10.48 -2.89 -18.77
C GLU A 129 9.92 -3.46 -17.46
N TYR A 130 10.78 -3.83 -16.51
CA TYR A 130 10.40 -4.25 -15.16
C TYR A 130 10.34 -3.05 -14.22
N ASN A 131 9.22 -2.81 -13.57
CA ASN A 131 8.97 -1.73 -12.64
C ASN A 131 8.04 -2.26 -11.52
N PRO A 132 8.58 -2.97 -10.53
CA PRO A 132 7.78 -3.54 -9.45
C PRO A 132 7.18 -2.43 -8.60
N THR A 133 5.87 -2.51 -8.38
CA THR A 133 5.12 -1.49 -7.62
C THR A 133 4.86 -1.89 -6.19
N ASP A 134 4.76 -3.19 -5.91
CA ASP A 134 4.46 -3.72 -4.58
C ASP A 134 4.84 -5.21 -4.46
N LEU A 135 4.81 -5.72 -3.22
CA LEU A 135 4.96 -7.13 -2.90
C LEU A 135 4.27 -7.51 -1.59
N ASP A 136 3.99 -8.81 -1.43
CA ASP A 136 3.60 -9.39 -0.15
C ASP A 136 4.20 -10.80 0.00
N VAL A 137 4.22 -11.32 1.23
CA VAL A 137 4.83 -12.60 1.59
C VAL A 137 3.83 -13.42 2.40
N SER A 138 3.58 -14.67 1.99
CA SER A 138 2.74 -15.59 2.74
C SER A 138 3.48 -16.22 3.92
N SER A 139 2.74 -16.86 4.82
CA SER A 139 3.27 -17.45 6.06
C SER A 139 4.32 -18.56 5.83
N ASP A 140 4.28 -19.23 4.68
CA ASP A 140 5.27 -20.22 4.25
C ASP A 140 6.56 -19.60 3.65
N GLY A 141 6.61 -18.27 3.53
CA GLY A 141 7.71 -17.51 2.95
C GLY A 141 7.65 -17.38 1.43
N THR A 142 6.57 -17.79 0.76
CA THR A 142 6.38 -17.52 -0.68
C THR A 142 6.22 -16.01 -0.90
N ILE A 143 6.96 -15.48 -1.87
CA ILE A 143 7.04 -14.04 -2.15
C ILE A 143 6.28 -13.77 -3.45
N TYR A 144 5.35 -12.81 -3.41
CA TYR A 144 4.57 -12.38 -4.56
C TYR A 144 4.92 -10.93 -4.90
N ILE A 145 5.37 -10.67 -6.12
CA ILE A 145 5.78 -9.33 -6.57
C ILE A 145 4.93 -8.93 -7.77
N VAL A 146 4.36 -7.73 -7.72
CA VAL A 146 3.63 -7.16 -8.86
C VAL A 146 4.50 -6.20 -9.66
N ASP A 147 4.64 -6.47 -10.95
CA ASP A 147 5.29 -5.61 -11.94
C ASP A 147 4.30 -4.56 -12.50
N GLY A 148 3.66 -3.81 -11.60
CA GLY A 148 2.52 -2.95 -11.93
C GLY A 148 2.81 -1.90 -12.99
N TYR A 149 3.95 -1.21 -12.87
CA TYR A 149 4.38 -0.16 -13.82
C TYR A 149 5.14 -0.71 -15.04
N GLY A 150 5.39 -2.02 -15.07
CA GLY A 150 6.05 -2.68 -16.19
C GLY A 150 5.04 -3.39 -17.09
N LYS A 151 5.09 -4.71 -17.06
CA LYS A 151 4.28 -5.60 -17.90
C LYS A 151 3.01 -6.11 -17.22
N SER A 152 2.72 -5.62 -16.00
CA SER A 152 1.55 -6.02 -15.20
C SER A 152 1.52 -7.54 -14.94
N PHE A 153 2.70 -8.13 -14.77
CA PHE A 153 2.87 -9.51 -14.34
C PHE A 153 2.91 -9.62 -12.82
N VAL A 154 2.53 -10.78 -12.32
CA VAL A 154 2.78 -11.20 -10.94
C VAL A 154 3.84 -12.29 -10.97
N HIS A 155 4.94 -12.07 -10.26
CA HIS A 155 6.04 -13.02 -10.13
C HIS A 155 6.00 -13.69 -8.76
N VAL A 156 6.13 -15.01 -8.74
CA VAL A 156 6.12 -15.81 -7.53
C VAL A 156 7.53 -16.38 -7.32
N TYR A 157 8.06 -16.20 -6.11
CA TYR A 157 9.35 -16.73 -5.68
C TYR A 157 9.17 -17.56 -4.41
N ASP A 158 10.04 -18.54 -4.19
CA ASP A 158 10.10 -19.22 -2.90
C ASP A 158 10.81 -18.38 -1.83
N LYS A 159 10.84 -18.91 -0.60
CA LYS A 159 11.50 -18.31 0.56
C LYS A 159 13.02 -18.11 0.39
N ASP A 160 13.62 -18.75 -0.61
CA ASP A 160 15.05 -18.68 -0.94
C ASP A 160 15.27 -17.78 -2.19
N GLN A 161 14.26 -16.96 -2.55
CA GLN A 161 14.25 -16.01 -3.66
C GLN A 161 14.48 -16.64 -5.04
N LYS A 162 14.17 -17.94 -5.19
CA LYS A 162 14.16 -18.59 -6.50
C LYS A 162 12.81 -18.37 -7.17
N HIS A 163 12.85 -17.89 -8.41
CA HIS A 163 11.63 -17.72 -9.22
C HIS A 163 10.95 -19.07 -9.45
N LEU A 164 9.65 -19.13 -9.15
CA LEU A 164 8.82 -20.32 -9.30
C LEU A 164 7.97 -20.23 -10.57
N LYS A 165 7.24 -19.10 -10.71
CA LYS A 165 6.32 -18.89 -11.83
C LYS A 165 5.96 -17.42 -12.00
N THR A 166 5.34 -17.13 -13.13
CA THR A 166 4.76 -15.82 -13.45
C THR A 166 3.35 -16.03 -13.99
N PHE A 167 2.40 -15.18 -13.57
CA PHE A 167 1.05 -15.14 -14.11
C PHE A 167 0.61 -13.69 -14.34
N GLY A 168 -0.60 -13.48 -14.85
CA GLY A 168 -1.11 -12.15 -15.16
C GLY A 168 -0.67 -11.64 -16.53
N GLY A 169 -0.24 -10.39 -16.56
CA GLY A 169 0.13 -9.64 -17.76
C GLY A 169 -0.96 -8.66 -18.20
N LYS A 170 -0.59 -7.76 -19.12
CA LYS A 170 -1.49 -6.73 -19.65
C LYS A 170 -2.77 -7.32 -20.25
N GLY A 171 -3.92 -6.78 -19.85
CA GLY A 171 -5.22 -7.13 -20.41
C GLY A 171 -6.41 -6.62 -19.58
N LYS A 172 -7.61 -6.96 -20.04
CA LYS A 172 -8.90 -6.62 -19.37
C LYS A 172 -9.67 -7.86 -18.96
N GLU A 173 -9.24 -9.02 -19.44
CA GLU A 173 -9.82 -10.32 -19.17
C GLU A 173 -9.58 -10.73 -17.71
N ASP A 174 -10.33 -11.72 -17.25
CA ASP A 174 -10.13 -12.31 -15.93
C ASP A 174 -8.72 -12.91 -15.82
N GLY A 175 -8.04 -12.60 -14.72
CA GLY A 175 -6.65 -12.95 -14.48
C GLY A 175 -5.63 -12.17 -15.32
N LYS A 176 -6.05 -11.13 -16.05
CA LYS A 176 -5.18 -10.12 -16.67
C LYS A 176 -5.36 -8.77 -15.99
N PHE A 177 -4.36 -7.91 -16.11
CA PHE A 177 -4.31 -6.65 -15.38
C PHE A 177 -3.96 -5.49 -16.30
N ASN A 178 -4.44 -4.29 -15.98
CA ASN A 178 -3.94 -3.03 -16.52
C ASN A 178 -3.38 -2.24 -15.33
N THR A 179 -2.08 -2.46 -15.07
CA THR A 179 -1.40 -2.05 -13.83
C THR A 179 -1.89 -2.82 -12.59
N CYS A 180 -1.36 -4.03 -12.37
CA CYS A 180 -1.47 -4.72 -11.09
C CYS A 180 -0.65 -3.95 -10.04
N HIS A 181 -1.27 -3.00 -9.34
CA HIS A 181 -0.55 -1.96 -8.62
C HIS A 181 -0.10 -2.40 -7.21
N ASN A 182 -1.00 -3.07 -6.49
CA ASN A 182 -0.81 -3.56 -5.13
C ASN A 182 -1.17 -5.05 -5.09
N ILE A 183 -0.53 -5.80 -4.20
CA ILE A 183 -0.86 -7.19 -3.90
C ILE A 183 -0.92 -7.40 -2.39
N LEU A 184 -1.90 -8.14 -1.93
CA LEU A 184 -2.14 -8.45 -0.52
C LEU A 184 -2.41 -9.94 -0.37
N VAL A 185 -1.71 -10.61 0.56
CA VAL A 185 -2.10 -11.95 1.02
C VAL A 185 -3.24 -11.79 2.01
N ASP A 186 -4.46 -12.12 1.57
CA ASP A 186 -5.66 -12.05 2.38
C ASP A 186 -5.84 -13.36 3.16
N ASN A 187 -5.74 -13.27 4.49
CA ASN A 187 -5.88 -14.39 5.42
C ASN A 187 -7.17 -14.30 6.24
N ARG A 188 -8.19 -13.55 5.79
CA ARG A 188 -9.48 -13.44 6.51
C ARG A 188 -10.33 -14.70 6.41
N SER A 189 -10.12 -15.52 5.39
CA SER A 189 -10.73 -16.85 5.23
C SER A 189 -9.79 -17.97 5.67
N GLU A 190 -10.34 -19.18 5.86
CA GLU A 190 -9.55 -20.38 6.21
C GLU A 190 -8.48 -20.68 5.15
N GLU A 191 -8.84 -20.54 3.87
CA GLU A 191 -7.91 -20.64 2.75
C GLU A 191 -7.41 -19.24 2.38
N PRO A 192 -6.10 -18.97 2.41
CA PRO A 192 -5.56 -17.68 2.03
C PRO A 192 -5.71 -17.43 0.53
N THR A 193 -5.85 -16.16 0.17
CA THR A 193 -5.98 -15.73 -1.23
C THR A 193 -5.09 -14.53 -1.52
N LEU A 194 -4.87 -14.24 -2.79
CA LEU A 194 -4.19 -13.03 -3.25
C LEU A 194 -5.25 -12.02 -3.70
N LEU A 195 -5.25 -10.85 -3.09
CA LEU A 195 -6.04 -9.71 -3.52
C LEU A 195 -5.13 -8.75 -4.30
N ILE A 196 -5.46 -8.48 -5.56
CA ILE A 196 -4.63 -7.67 -6.46
C ILE A 196 -5.42 -6.48 -6.96
N SER A 197 -4.84 -5.28 -6.82
CA SER A 197 -5.43 -4.05 -7.34
C SER A 197 -5.15 -3.90 -8.83
N ASP A 198 -6.19 -4.05 -9.65
CA ASP A 198 -6.14 -3.88 -11.10
C ASP A 198 -6.53 -2.44 -11.47
N ARG A 199 -5.57 -1.53 -11.27
CA ARG A 199 -5.83 -0.10 -11.10
C ARG A 199 -6.56 0.51 -12.28
N GLU A 200 -6.03 0.40 -13.49
CA GLU A 200 -6.60 1.08 -14.67
C GLU A 200 -7.83 0.35 -15.23
N ASN A 201 -8.14 -0.85 -14.72
CA ASN A 201 -9.41 -1.52 -14.99
C ASN A 201 -10.43 -1.28 -13.86
N ASN A 202 -10.13 -0.45 -12.86
CA ASN A 202 -11.05 -0.06 -11.79
C ASN A 202 -11.67 -1.24 -11.03
N ARG A 203 -10.86 -2.27 -10.72
CA ARG A 203 -11.34 -3.46 -10.02
C ARG A 203 -10.27 -4.04 -9.08
N LEU A 204 -10.69 -4.88 -8.15
CA LEU A 204 -9.79 -5.83 -7.49
C LEU A 204 -10.04 -7.21 -8.07
N GLN A 205 -9.00 -8.04 -8.12
CA GLN A 205 -9.14 -9.45 -8.45
C GLN A 205 -8.66 -10.30 -7.28
N LEU A 206 -9.49 -11.28 -6.94
CA LEU A 206 -9.14 -12.33 -5.99
C LEU A 206 -8.59 -13.53 -6.77
N HIS A 207 -7.43 -14.01 -6.35
CA HIS A 207 -6.75 -15.16 -6.92
C HIS A 207 -6.46 -16.19 -5.82
N ALA A 208 -6.40 -17.46 -6.19
CA ALA A 208 -5.84 -18.48 -5.32
C ALA A 208 -4.33 -18.23 -5.15
N MET A 209 -3.73 -18.82 -4.12
CA MET A 209 -2.28 -18.68 -3.85
C MET A 209 -1.41 -19.21 -4.99
N ASP A 210 -1.96 -20.05 -5.88
CA ASP A 210 -1.29 -20.53 -7.08
C ASP A 210 -1.39 -19.55 -8.28
N GLY A 211 -2.07 -18.41 -8.12
CA GLY A 211 -2.28 -17.40 -9.16
C GLY A 211 -3.50 -17.63 -10.04
N SER A 212 -4.27 -18.71 -9.85
CA SER A 212 -5.53 -18.94 -10.57
C SER A 212 -6.56 -17.87 -10.18
N PHE A 213 -7.22 -17.27 -11.17
CA PHE A 213 -8.28 -16.30 -10.94
C PHE A 213 -9.49 -16.95 -10.26
N ILE A 214 -10.03 -16.29 -9.23
CA ILE A 214 -11.25 -16.73 -8.54
C ILE A 214 -12.42 -15.85 -8.94
N ARG A 215 -12.33 -14.53 -8.69
CA ARG A 215 -13.40 -13.57 -8.98
C ARG A 215 -12.91 -12.13 -9.01
N THR A 216 -13.71 -11.29 -9.64
CA THR A 216 -13.57 -9.83 -9.59
C THR A 216 -14.39 -9.24 -8.44
N ILE A 217 -13.84 -8.23 -7.77
CA ILE A 217 -14.58 -7.33 -6.88
C ILE A 217 -14.68 -6.00 -7.61
N ASP A 218 -15.85 -5.77 -8.20
CA ASP A 218 -16.22 -4.53 -8.86
C ASP A 218 -17.29 -3.84 -8.01
N ALA A 219 -16.87 -2.82 -7.28
CA ALA A 219 -17.72 -2.01 -6.41
C ALA A 219 -17.59 -0.53 -6.80
N GLU A 220 -17.62 -0.27 -8.12
CA GLU A 220 -17.44 1.05 -8.73
C GLU A 220 -16.12 1.72 -8.32
N LEU A 221 -15.06 0.92 -8.17
CA LEU A 221 -13.76 1.41 -7.72
C LEU A 221 -13.19 2.48 -8.69
N ARG A 222 -12.36 3.37 -8.18
CA ARG A 222 -11.73 4.47 -8.91
C ARG A 222 -10.22 4.37 -8.74
N GLN A 223 -9.59 3.57 -9.60
CA GLN A 223 -8.15 3.34 -9.62
C GLN A 223 -7.62 2.87 -8.25
N PRO A 224 -7.94 1.64 -7.82
CA PRO A 224 -7.44 1.10 -6.56
C PRO A 224 -5.90 0.99 -6.59
N CYS A 225 -5.25 1.53 -5.57
CA CYS A 225 -3.80 1.67 -5.48
C CYS A 225 -3.18 0.96 -4.28
N ALA A 226 -3.91 0.83 -3.17
CA ALA A 226 -3.39 0.22 -1.95
C ALA A 226 -4.48 -0.59 -1.26
N ALA A 227 -4.07 -1.60 -0.50
CA ALA A 227 -4.98 -2.42 0.30
C ALA A 227 -4.27 -2.90 1.58
N ASP A 228 -5.00 -2.86 2.69
CA ASP A 228 -4.56 -3.42 3.97
C ASP A 228 -5.75 -3.93 4.79
N ILE A 229 -5.48 -4.84 5.72
CA ILE A 229 -6.50 -5.55 6.51
C ILE A 229 -6.25 -5.37 8.00
N HIS A 230 -7.33 -5.13 8.77
CA HIS A 230 -7.33 -5.23 10.23
C HIS A 230 -8.55 -6.04 10.70
N GLY A 231 -8.29 -7.21 11.30
CA GLY A 231 -9.33 -8.18 11.60
C GLY A 231 -10.08 -8.57 10.31
N ASP A 232 -11.40 -8.39 10.31
CA ASP A 232 -12.26 -8.68 9.15
C ASP A 232 -12.34 -7.53 8.14
N LEU A 233 -11.84 -6.34 8.51
CA LEU A 233 -12.00 -5.11 7.74
C LEU A 233 -10.87 -4.98 6.71
N LEU A 234 -11.24 -4.89 5.44
CA LEU A 234 -10.34 -4.51 4.36
C LEU A 234 -10.54 -3.03 4.03
N ALA A 235 -9.46 -2.26 3.97
CA ALA A 235 -9.43 -0.91 3.42
C ALA A 235 -8.73 -0.91 2.07
N VAL A 236 -9.29 -0.17 1.10
CA VAL A 236 -8.74 -0.03 -0.24
C VAL A 236 -8.60 1.45 -0.55
N GLY A 237 -7.37 1.91 -0.72
CA GLY A 237 -7.04 3.27 -1.15
C GLY A 237 -7.23 3.43 -2.66
N GLU A 238 -7.96 4.46 -3.07
CA GLU A 238 -8.32 4.73 -4.45
C GLU A 238 -7.74 6.08 -4.92
N LEU A 239 -7.03 6.06 -6.06
CA LEU A 239 -6.44 7.26 -6.65
C LEU A 239 -7.51 8.27 -7.08
N GLY A 240 -8.74 7.80 -7.30
CA GLY A 240 -9.91 8.66 -7.52
C GLY A 240 -10.43 9.38 -6.28
N GLY A 241 -9.67 9.39 -5.17
CA GLY A 241 -9.90 10.30 -4.04
C GLY A 241 -10.82 9.76 -2.97
N ARG A 242 -10.63 8.50 -2.55
CA ARG A 242 -11.36 7.92 -1.41
C ARG A 242 -10.69 6.67 -0.84
N LEU A 243 -11.23 6.19 0.26
CA LEU A 243 -11.02 4.83 0.78
C LEU A 243 -12.33 4.06 0.70
N SER A 244 -12.31 2.85 0.16
CA SER A 244 -13.43 1.91 0.24
C SER A 244 -13.16 0.86 1.32
N LEU A 245 -14.16 0.61 2.17
CA LEU A 245 -14.09 -0.36 3.25
C LEU A 245 -14.98 -1.57 2.94
N TYR A 246 -14.45 -2.77 3.15
CA TYR A 246 -15.11 -4.03 2.88
C TYR A 246 -15.10 -4.96 4.10
N ASP A 247 -16.18 -5.71 4.29
CA ASP A 247 -16.24 -6.78 5.29
C ASP A 247 -15.45 -8.03 4.88
N LYS A 248 -15.47 -9.07 5.73
CA LYS A 248 -14.79 -10.36 5.52
C LYS A 248 -15.20 -11.08 4.22
N ASP A 249 -16.41 -10.81 3.71
CA ASP A 249 -16.94 -11.45 2.50
C ASP A 249 -16.64 -10.60 1.24
N ASN A 250 -15.89 -9.51 1.41
CA ASN A 250 -15.59 -8.49 0.40
C ASN A 250 -16.82 -7.73 -0.09
N LYS A 251 -17.81 -7.53 0.78
CA LYS A 251 -18.93 -6.63 0.51
C LYS A 251 -18.55 -5.22 0.96
N LEU A 252 -18.77 -4.22 0.08
CA LEU A 252 -18.56 -2.82 0.41
C LEU A 252 -19.49 -2.41 1.57
N ILE A 253 -18.92 -1.84 2.62
CA ILE A 253 -19.67 -1.39 3.81
C ILE A 253 -19.62 0.12 4.03
N SER A 254 -18.61 0.83 3.51
CA SER A 254 -18.46 2.28 3.71
C SER A 254 -17.43 2.86 2.73
N ARG A 255 -17.53 4.17 2.48
CA ARG A 255 -16.50 4.93 1.76
C ARG A 255 -16.11 6.16 2.56
N LEU A 256 -14.81 6.34 2.79
CA LEU A 256 -14.25 7.49 3.50
C LEU A 256 -13.68 8.49 2.50
N GLY A 257 -13.88 9.77 2.75
CA GLY A 257 -13.31 10.82 1.91
C GLY A 257 -13.96 11.00 0.53
N ASP A 258 -15.03 10.24 0.24
CA ASP A 258 -15.73 10.25 -1.05
C ASP A 258 -16.61 11.51 -1.17
N GLU A 259 -15.99 12.65 -1.41
CA GLU A 259 -16.70 13.88 -1.75
C GLU A 259 -16.80 14.00 -3.29
N PRO A 260 -18.00 14.21 -3.85
CA PRO A 260 -18.16 14.41 -5.28
C PRO A 260 -17.48 15.72 -5.64
N SER A 261 -16.37 15.67 -6.38
CA SER A 261 -15.82 16.92 -6.87
C SER A 261 -15.09 16.77 -8.19
N ASP A 262 -15.31 17.77 -9.04
CA ASP A 262 -14.53 18.10 -10.23
C ASP A 262 -13.08 18.50 -9.89
N ARG A 263 -12.59 18.17 -8.69
CA ARG A 263 -11.30 18.57 -8.11
C ARG A 263 -10.26 17.46 -8.20
N ALA A 264 -10.31 16.61 -9.23
CA ALA A 264 -9.20 15.72 -9.57
C ALA A 264 -7.97 16.58 -9.96
N LYS A 265 -7.29 17.14 -8.96
CA LYS A 265 -6.06 17.91 -9.08
C LYS A 265 -4.84 16.97 -9.10
N GLY A 266 -5.06 15.66 -9.05
CA GLY A 266 -4.03 14.64 -8.91
C GLY A 266 -3.08 15.01 -7.77
N ASN A 267 -1.78 14.99 -8.06
CA ASN A 267 -0.75 15.38 -7.09
C ASN A 267 -0.54 16.89 -6.88
N GLY A 268 -1.33 17.73 -7.56
CA GLY A 268 -1.21 19.18 -7.55
C GLY A 268 -2.07 19.91 -6.53
N ALA A 269 -2.96 19.22 -5.80
CA ALA A 269 -3.82 19.83 -4.79
C ALA A 269 -2.99 20.50 -3.70
N LYS A 270 -3.13 21.82 -3.56
CA LYS A 270 -2.38 22.60 -2.59
C LYS A 270 -3.03 22.51 -1.19
N PRO A 271 -2.27 22.74 -0.10
CA PRO A 271 -2.81 22.78 1.26
C PRO A 271 -4.03 23.70 1.43
N GLU A 272 -4.03 24.86 0.77
CA GLU A 272 -5.14 25.83 0.79
C GLU A 272 -6.46 25.30 0.16
N ASP A 273 -6.38 24.23 -0.63
CA ASP A 273 -7.51 23.60 -1.30
C ASP A 273 -8.06 22.37 -0.56
N TRP A 274 -7.39 21.92 0.51
CA TRP A 274 -7.76 20.68 1.19
C TRP A 274 -9.02 20.89 2.03
N VAL A 275 -9.97 19.96 1.87
CA VAL A 275 -11.17 19.88 2.69
C VAL A 275 -10.98 18.76 3.71
N GLU A 276 -11.23 19.07 4.97
CA GLU A 276 -11.15 18.08 6.03
C GLU A 276 -12.20 16.98 5.82
N GLY A 277 -11.78 15.72 5.93
CA GLY A 277 -12.67 14.58 5.73
C GLY A 277 -12.91 14.22 4.27
N ALA A 278 -12.34 14.94 3.30
CA ALA A 278 -12.35 14.60 1.87
C ALA A 278 -10.95 14.16 1.41
N LEU A 279 -10.88 13.21 0.49
CA LEU A 279 -9.62 12.70 -0.09
C LEU A 279 -9.53 13.11 -1.56
N VAL A 280 -8.30 13.19 -2.10
CA VAL A 280 -8.04 13.63 -3.49
C VAL A 280 -7.38 12.54 -4.31
N ALA A 281 -6.33 11.90 -3.78
CA ALA A 281 -5.55 10.93 -4.56
C ALA A 281 -4.90 9.87 -3.67
N VAL A 282 -5.69 8.99 -3.03
CA VAL A 282 -5.16 7.98 -2.11
C VAL A 282 -4.29 6.99 -2.88
N HIS A 283 -3.04 6.89 -2.46
CA HIS A 283 -2.03 6.06 -3.11
C HIS A 283 -1.48 4.99 -2.16
N GLY A 284 -1.58 5.22 -0.85
CA GLY A 284 -1.21 4.29 0.20
C GLY A 284 -2.23 4.24 1.32
N CYS A 285 -2.38 3.09 1.96
CA CYS A 285 -3.17 2.97 3.20
C CYS A 285 -2.70 1.80 4.05
N THR A 286 -2.79 1.95 5.37
CA THR A 286 -2.46 0.88 6.32
C THR A 286 -3.26 1.03 7.61
N PHE A 287 -3.45 -0.06 8.33
CA PHE A 287 -3.95 -0.05 9.70
C PHE A 287 -2.81 -0.20 10.71
N ASP A 288 -2.95 0.42 11.88
CA ASP A 288 -2.11 0.05 13.03
C ASP A 288 -2.73 -1.09 13.87
N SER A 289 -2.01 -1.55 14.88
CA SER A 289 -2.45 -2.63 15.76
C SER A 289 -3.74 -2.31 16.54
N LYS A 290 -4.10 -1.02 16.70
CA LYS A 290 -5.32 -0.57 17.38
C LYS A 290 -6.51 -0.45 16.41
N GLY A 291 -6.28 -0.59 15.11
CA GLY A 291 -7.30 -0.43 14.06
C GLY A 291 -7.54 1.03 13.67
N ASP A 292 -6.63 1.95 14.04
CA ASP A 292 -6.63 3.26 13.40
C ASP A 292 -6.17 3.09 11.94
N LEU A 293 -6.81 3.81 11.03
CA LEU A 293 -6.56 3.73 9.59
C LEU A 293 -5.77 4.96 9.14
N TYR A 294 -4.77 4.75 8.31
CA TYR A 294 -3.91 5.79 7.78
C TYR A 294 -4.04 5.82 6.26
N ALA A 295 -4.11 7.02 5.70
CA ALA A 295 -4.13 7.27 4.27
C ALA A 295 -2.96 8.16 3.88
N GLN A 296 -2.27 7.77 2.80
CA GLN A 296 -1.30 8.60 2.11
C GLN A 296 -1.82 8.95 0.73
N GLU A 297 -1.78 10.24 0.40
CA GLU A 297 -2.18 10.72 -0.91
C GLU A 297 -0.96 11.03 -1.79
N TRP A 298 -1.04 10.70 -3.08
CA TRP A 298 -0.07 11.15 -4.07
C TRP A 298 -0.18 12.68 -4.18
N ASN A 299 0.75 13.39 -3.55
CA ASN A 299 0.69 14.84 -3.41
C ASN A 299 2.08 15.44 -3.27
N ARG A 300 2.40 16.46 -4.07
CA ARG A 300 3.73 17.09 -4.07
C ARG A 300 4.05 17.92 -2.82
N PHE A 301 3.03 18.31 -2.06
CA PHE A 301 3.15 19.06 -0.81
C PHE A 301 3.09 18.16 0.43
N GLY A 302 2.72 16.88 0.24
CA GLY A 302 2.60 15.87 1.28
C GLY A 302 1.28 15.96 2.04
N ARG A 303 0.41 14.97 1.85
CA ARG A 303 -0.89 14.89 2.54
C ARG A 303 -1.11 13.49 3.09
N LEU A 304 -1.29 13.43 4.40
CA LEU A 304 -1.64 12.23 5.15
C LEU A 304 -2.93 12.47 5.90
N THR A 305 -3.66 11.41 6.18
CA THR A 305 -4.80 11.47 7.09
C THR A 305 -4.77 10.26 8.02
N LYS A 306 -4.84 10.52 9.32
CA LYS A 306 -5.11 9.49 10.33
C LYS A 306 -6.60 9.48 10.65
N TYR A 307 -7.16 8.30 10.76
CA TYR A 307 -8.54 8.03 11.12
C TYR A 307 -8.61 7.13 12.34
N THR A 308 -9.58 7.37 13.20
CA THR A 308 -9.97 6.44 14.27
C THR A 308 -11.41 6.01 14.08
N LYS A 309 -11.75 4.77 14.45
CA LYS A 309 -13.12 4.27 14.32
C LYS A 309 -14.07 5.05 15.24
N VAL A 310 -15.24 5.43 14.72
CA VAL A 310 -16.29 6.06 15.54
C VAL A 310 -16.92 4.99 16.43
N LYS A 311 -16.99 5.28 17.74
CA LYS A 311 -17.71 4.45 18.72
C LYS A 311 -19.19 4.79 18.73
#